data_AF-A0A3N9PA79-F1
#
_entry.id   AF-A0A3N9PA79-F1
#
_cell.length_a   1.000
_cell.length_b   1.000
_cell.length_c   1.000
_cell.angle_alpha   90.00
_cell.angle_beta   90.00
_cell.angle_gamma   90.00
#
_symmetry.space_group_name_H-M   'P 1'
#
loop_
_entity.id
_entity.type
_entity.pdbx_description
1 polymer ?
#
loop_
_entity_poly.entity_id
_entity_poly.type
_entity_poly.pdbx_seq_one_letter_code
_entity_poly.pdbx_strand_id
1 'polypeptide(L)'
;MARVTNPLFTDFFEAFADVIVYQHNGSSSPIARRKVKHPINPRSAHYQNRIANWSKAISEFNNDEAPDEELLNYVAFHALSPDRPTNLRTTALFEDPQNATKQRFTIKWDAPTTKYNGHPLDNLYGYFVECSQNFITWIRLTTDPITETEYTDSIDHGDFYFIVLAIDTEGNVSSPSEQMFLELTSEPAYYDMCHYDLVYYAQSGA
;
A
#
# COMPACT_ATOMS: atom_id res chain seq x y z
N MET A 1 -1.44 -20.82 -9.50
CA MET A 1 -1.11 -21.12 -8.09
C MET A 1 0.38 -21.46 -8.01
N ALA A 2 1.23 -20.45 -7.81
CA ALA A 2 2.59 -20.70 -7.34
C ALA A 2 2.48 -20.86 -5.82
N ARG A 3 2.43 -22.11 -5.38
CA ARG A 3 2.57 -22.48 -3.97
C ARG A 3 4.04 -22.26 -3.64
N VAL A 4 4.36 -21.59 -2.53
CA VAL A 4 5.73 -21.60 -2.02
C VAL A 4 6.02 -23.04 -1.62
N THR A 5 6.60 -23.80 -2.55
CA THR A 5 7.05 -25.16 -2.30
C THR A 5 8.34 -25.05 -1.51
N ASN A 6 8.15 -25.00 -0.20
CA ASN A 6 9.18 -25.11 0.82
C ASN A 6 10.08 -23.88 0.93
N PRO A 7 9.81 -22.93 1.85
CA PRO A 7 10.91 -22.17 2.36
C PRO A 7 11.84 -23.17 3.06
N LEU A 8 13.14 -23.07 2.86
CA LEU A 8 14.16 -23.84 3.59
C LEU A 8 14.14 -23.55 5.11
N PHE A 9 13.09 -22.93 5.64
CA PHE A 9 12.93 -22.52 7.02
C PHE A 9 12.09 -23.58 7.74
N THR A 10 12.76 -24.34 8.60
CA THR A 10 12.14 -25.37 9.44
C THR A 10 11.49 -24.79 10.70
N ASP A 11 11.79 -23.53 11.02
CA ASP A 11 11.16 -22.78 12.10
C ASP A 11 11.14 -21.25 11.86
N PHE A 12 10.39 -20.54 12.71
CA PHE A 12 10.24 -19.08 12.67
C PHE A 12 11.56 -18.35 12.96
N PHE A 13 12.51 -18.97 13.65
CA PHE A 13 13.80 -18.33 13.95
C PHE A 13 14.71 -18.34 12.72
N GLU A 14 14.71 -19.43 11.95
CA GLU A 14 15.49 -19.59 10.73
C GLU A 14 15.07 -18.58 9.65
N ALA A 15 13.78 -18.29 9.54
CA ALA A 15 13.24 -17.29 8.62
C ALA A 15 13.69 -15.84 8.91
N PHE A 16 14.20 -15.57 10.13
CA PHE A 16 14.58 -14.22 10.58
C PHE A 16 16.02 -14.13 11.13
N ALA A 17 16.77 -15.24 11.16
CA ALA A 17 18.08 -15.36 11.82
C ALA A 17 19.18 -14.48 11.21
N ASP A 18 19.04 -14.10 9.94
CA ASP A 18 19.98 -13.21 9.26
C ASP A 18 19.78 -11.73 9.62
N VAL A 19 18.65 -11.37 10.25
CA VAL A 19 18.23 -9.98 10.48
C VAL A 19 18.09 -9.64 11.98
N ILE A 20 17.65 -10.60 12.79
CA ILE A 20 17.26 -10.38 14.20
C ILE A 20 17.93 -11.45 15.08
N VAL A 21 18.49 -11.01 16.21
CA VAL A 21 19.00 -11.91 17.27
C VAL A 21 17.87 -12.14 18.26
N TYR A 22 17.52 -13.38 18.55
CA TYR A 22 16.52 -13.68 19.56
C TYR A 22 17.20 -14.04 20.88
N GLN A 23 16.73 -13.45 21.97
CA GLN A 23 17.19 -13.77 23.32
C GLN A 23 16.04 -14.37 24.12
N HIS A 24 16.23 -15.60 24.58
CA HIS A 24 15.37 -16.22 25.59
C HIS A 24 15.93 -15.95 26.99
N ASN A 25 15.08 -15.46 27.90
CA ASN A 25 15.36 -15.43 29.33
C ASN A 25 14.42 -16.42 30.04
N GLY A 26 14.73 -17.71 30.00
CA GLY A 26 13.93 -18.74 30.69
C GLY A 26 12.51 -18.91 30.12
N SER A 27 11.50 -19.05 30.98
CA SER A 27 10.08 -19.25 30.64
C SER A 27 9.34 -18.00 30.15
N SER A 28 10.07 -16.93 29.80
CA SER A 28 9.49 -15.69 29.28
C SER A 28 9.42 -15.71 27.75
N SER A 29 8.47 -14.95 27.19
CA SER A 29 8.32 -14.78 25.74
C SER A 29 9.65 -14.34 25.11
N PRO A 30 10.05 -14.92 23.96
CA PRO A 30 11.29 -14.57 23.28
C PRO A 30 11.36 -13.06 23.02
N ILE A 31 12.52 -12.47 23.30
CA ILE A 31 12.74 -11.05 23.05
C ILE A 31 13.59 -10.91 21.79
N ALA A 32 13.04 -10.22 20.78
CA ALA A 32 13.81 -9.82 19.60
C ALA A 32 14.84 -8.73 19.96
N ARG A 33 16.10 -8.97 19.60
CA ARG A 33 17.28 -8.11 19.80
C ARG A 33 18.00 -7.89 18.46
N ARG A 34 18.77 -6.80 18.37
CA ARG A 34 19.48 -6.36 17.16
C ARG A 34 20.75 -7.20 16.91
N LYS A 35 21.01 -7.68 15.68
CA LYS A 35 22.38 -8.06 15.25
C LYS A 35 23.06 -6.83 14.65
N VAL A 36 24.28 -6.53 15.08
CA VAL A 36 25.03 -5.34 14.69
C VAL A 36 25.83 -5.59 13.41
N LYS A 37 25.50 -4.88 12.32
CA LYS A 37 26.46 -4.09 11.53
C LYS A 37 25.68 -2.93 10.88
N HIS A 38 26.04 -1.71 11.27
CA HIS A 38 25.37 -0.45 10.93
C HIS A 38 25.45 -0.14 9.42
N PRO A 39 24.33 0.01 8.70
CA PRO A 39 24.27 0.85 7.50
C PRO A 39 23.98 2.29 7.91
N ILE A 40 24.41 3.25 7.09
CA ILE A 40 24.29 4.71 7.30
C ILE A 40 22.84 5.23 7.30
N ASN A 41 21.85 4.39 6.97
CA ASN A 41 20.45 4.80 6.90
C ASN A 41 19.57 4.05 7.92
N PRO A 42 19.21 4.65 9.06
CA PRO A 42 18.51 4.01 10.18
C PRO A 42 16.99 3.87 9.99
N ARG A 43 16.46 3.96 8.77
CA ARG A 43 15.02 4.00 8.50
C ARG A 43 14.52 2.63 8.07
N SER A 44 14.03 1.82 9.02
CA SER A 44 12.74 1.10 8.88
C SER A 44 12.58 0.03 9.97
N ALA A 45 13.53 -0.90 10.14
CA ALA A 45 13.44 -2.00 11.12
C ALA A 45 13.62 -1.62 12.60
N HIS A 46 13.96 -0.37 12.89
CA HIS A 46 14.39 0.07 14.22
C HIS A 46 13.29 0.72 15.06
N TYR A 47 12.07 0.84 14.56
CA TYR A 47 10.98 1.37 15.36
C TYR A 47 10.52 0.34 16.40
N GLN A 48 10.36 0.77 17.65
CA GLN A 48 9.94 -0.11 18.76
C GLN A 48 8.64 -0.87 18.47
N ASN A 49 7.72 -0.26 17.73
CA ASN A 49 6.47 -0.89 17.31
C ASN A 49 6.71 -2.11 16.39
N ARG A 50 7.72 -2.08 15.51
CA ARG A 50 8.04 -3.21 14.63
C ARG A 50 8.67 -4.37 15.40
N ILE A 51 9.57 -4.06 16.34
CA ILE A 51 10.16 -5.05 17.25
C ILE A 51 9.07 -5.73 18.11
N ALA A 52 8.09 -4.94 18.59
CA ALA A 52 6.95 -5.45 19.34
C ALA A 52 6.07 -6.38 18.48
N ASN A 53 5.77 -5.99 17.24
CA ASN A 53 5.01 -6.81 16.31
C ASN A 53 5.73 -8.13 15.97
N TRP A 54 7.06 -8.12 15.83
CA TRP A 54 7.82 -9.36 15.62
C TRP A 54 7.79 -10.28 16.83
N SER A 55 7.96 -9.73 18.02
CA SER A 55 7.90 -10.50 19.27
C SER A 55 6.50 -11.11 19.47
N LYS A 56 5.47 -10.36 19.07
CA LYS A 56 4.08 -10.81 19.08
C LYS A 56 3.84 -11.96 18.09
N ALA A 57 4.26 -11.81 16.82
CA ALA A 57 4.11 -12.85 15.81
C ALA A 57 4.77 -14.18 16.21
N ILE A 58 5.94 -14.13 16.85
CA ILE A 58 6.61 -15.32 17.39
C ILE A 58 5.81 -15.94 18.53
N SER A 59 5.26 -15.12 19.43
CA SER A 59 4.44 -15.60 20.54
C SER A 59 3.17 -16.27 20.03
N GLU A 60 2.48 -15.65 19.07
CA GLU A 60 1.26 -16.21 18.47
C GLU A 60 1.54 -17.55 17.78
N PHE A 61 2.62 -17.64 17.00
CA PHE A 61 3.04 -18.88 16.36
C PHE A 61 3.39 -19.98 17.38
N ASN A 62 4.20 -19.66 18.40
CA ASN A 62 4.61 -20.64 19.41
C ASN A 62 3.47 -21.12 20.30
N ASN A 63 2.47 -20.27 20.53
CA ASN A 63 1.31 -20.58 21.36
C ASN A 63 0.14 -21.20 20.58
N ASP A 64 0.28 -21.39 19.26
CA ASP A 64 -0.79 -21.86 18.38
C ASP A 64 -2.05 -20.97 18.45
N GLU A 65 -1.86 -19.67 18.67
CA GLU A 65 -2.96 -18.70 18.83
C GLU A 65 -3.53 -18.23 17.48
N ALA A 66 -2.90 -18.62 16.36
CA ALA A 66 -3.35 -18.37 14.99
C ALA A 66 -3.37 -19.66 14.15
N PRO A 67 -4.18 -20.66 14.52
CA PRO A 67 -4.13 -22.01 13.94
C PRO A 67 -4.54 -22.07 12.45
N ASP A 68 -5.22 -21.03 11.95
CA ASP A 68 -5.72 -20.94 10.57
C ASP A 68 -4.76 -20.17 9.63
N GLU A 69 -3.73 -19.52 10.16
CA GLU A 69 -2.74 -18.80 9.35
C GLU A 69 -1.47 -19.65 9.17
N GLU A 70 -1.17 -20.05 7.94
CA GLU A 70 0.07 -20.78 7.65
C GLU A 70 1.30 -19.94 8.07
N LEU A 71 2.32 -20.57 8.66
CA LEU A 71 3.61 -19.95 9.04
C LEU A 71 4.17 -19.05 7.91
N LEU A 72 3.95 -19.46 6.67
CA LEU A 72 4.35 -18.74 5.48
C LEU A 72 3.72 -17.34 5.39
N ASN A 73 2.44 -17.17 5.75
CA ASN A 73 1.76 -15.89 5.73
C ASN A 73 2.34 -14.93 6.77
N TYR A 74 2.64 -15.44 7.96
CA TYR A 74 3.32 -14.70 9.02
C TYR A 74 4.72 -14.24 8.61
N VAL A 75 5.52 -15.15 8.02
CA VAL A 75 6.88 -14.86 7.55
C VAL A 75 6.85 -13.88 6.38
N ALA A 76 5.93 -14.05 5.43
CA ALA A 76 5.74 -13.13 4.33
C ALA A 76 5.45 -11.73 4.87
N PHE A 77 4.39 -11.56 5.66
CA PHE A 77 3.98 -10.25 6.15
C PHE A 77 5.02 -9.55 7.04
N HIS A 78 5.66 -10.28 7.96
CA HIS A 78 6.55 -9.67 8.96
C HIS A 78 8.03 -9.66 8.60
N ALA A 79 8.49 -10.55 7.70
CA ALA A 79 9.90 -10.69 7.34
C ALA A 79 10.18 -10.26 5.89
N LEU A 80 9.40 -10.74 4.93
CA LEU A 80 9.78 -10.71 3.52
C LEU A 80 9.03 -9.70 2.68
N SER A 81 7.85 -9.25 3.14
CA SER A 81 7.00 -8.29 2.45
C SER A 81 7.69 -6.93 2.27
N PRO A 82 7.40 -6.23 1.17
CA PRO A 82 7.75 -4.82 1.02
C PRO A 82 7.24 -3.99 2.21
N ASP A 83 7.93 -2.89 2.52
CA ASP A 83 7.32 -1.81 3.28
C ASP A 83 6.10 -1.26 2.51
N ARG A 84 5.19 -0.63 3.25
CA ARG A 84 4.03 0.02 2.63
C ARG A 84 4.47 1.17 1.72
N PRO A 85 3.77 1.41 0.59
CA PRO A 85 3.84 2.68 -0.12
C PRO A 85 3.50 3.85 0.82
N THR A 86 4.03 5.02 0.52
CA THR A 86 3.82 6.23 1.34
C THR A 86 3.50 7.44 0.47
N ASN A 87 3.09 8.54 1.07
CA ASN A 87 2.77 9.80 0.40
C ASN A 87 1.70 9.65 -0.70
N LEU A 88 0.68 8.84 -0.43
CA LEU A 88 -0.50 8.66 -1.26
C LEU A 88 -1.30 9.97 -1.34
N ARG A 89 -1.48 10.46 -2.55
CA ARG A 89 -2.12 11.76 -2.81
C ARG A 89 -2.77 11.82 -4.19
N THR A 90 -3.78 12.67 -4.32
CA THR A 90 -4.39 13.02 -5.62
C THR A 90 -3.54 14.07 -6.33
N THR A 91 -3.34 13.90 -7.64
CA THR A 91 -2.60 14.84 -8.49
C THR A 91 -3.44 15.42 -9.62
N ALA A 92 -4.56 14.77 -9.97
CA ALA A 92 -5.57 15.31 -10.87
C ALA A 92 -6.95 14.82 -10.47
N LEU A 93 -7.95 15.70 -10.63
CA LEU A 93 -9.36 15.40 -10.41
C LEU A 93 -10.21 16.30 -11.32
N PHE A 94 -10.99 15.69 -12.23
CA PHE A 94 -11.85 16.41 -13.16
C PHE A 94 -12.97 15.50 -13.68
N GLU A 95 -14.02 16.08 -14.26
CA GLU A 95 -15.10 15.32 -14.92
C GLU A 95 -14.54 14.46 -16.07
N ASP A 96 -15.01 13.22 -16.21
CA ASP A 96 -14.53 12.37 -17.30
C ASP A 96 -15.00 12.93 -18.66
N PRO A 97 -14.08 13.28 -19.59
CA PRO A 97 -14.44 13.87 -20.87
C PRO A 97 -15.28 12.93 -21.77
N GLN A 98 -15.31 11.63 -21.47
CA GLN A 98 -16.09 10.64 -22.20
C GLN A 98 -17.40 10.27 -21.49
N ASN A 99 -17.54 10.59 -20.20
CA ASN A 99 -18.72 10.25 -19.41
C ASN A 99 -18.97 11.23 -18.24
N ALA A 100 -19.90 12.16 -18.45
CA ALA A 100 -20.30 13.17 -17.47
C ALA A 100 -20.85 12.63 -16.14
N THR A 101 -21.19 11.34 -16.04
CA THR A 101 -21.63 10.72 -14.77
C THR A 101 -20.47 10.18 -13.93
N LYS A 102 -19.23 10.38 -14.38
CA LYS A 102 -18.02 9.88 -13.74
C LYS A 102 -17.01 11.00 -13.55
N GLN A 103 -16.16 10.82 -12.54
CA GLN A 103 -14.97 11.64 -12.36
C GLN A 103 -13.71 10.85 -12.71
N ARG A 104 -12.84 11.48 -13.50
CA ARG A 104 -11.49 11.01 -13.74
C ARG A 104 -10.56 11.53 -12.67
N PHE A 105 -9.81 10.62 -12.06
CA PHE A 105 -8.85 10.94 -11.01
C PHE A 105 -7.48 10.34 -11.33
N THR A 106 -6.43 10.98 -10.82
CA THR A 106 -5.07 10.44 -10.82
C THR A 106 -4.50 10.51 -9.42
N ILE A 107 -4.11 9.36 -8.87
CA ILE A 107 -3.42 9.23 -7.59
C ILE A 107 -1.95 8.87 -7.79
N LYS A 108 -1.12 9.28 -6.84
CA LYS A 108 0.34 9.07 -6.86
C LYS A 108 0.84 8.72 -5.47
N TRP A 109 1.86 7.87 -5.40
CA TRP A 109 2.53 7.48 -4.16
C TRP A 109 4.05 7.42 -4.37
N ASP A 110 4.76 7.25 -3.28
CA ASP A 110 6.20 7.04 -3.25
C ASP A 110 6.47 5.54 -3.00
N ALA A 111 7.38 4.99 -3.81
CA ALA A 111 7.74 3.58 -3.77
C ALA A 111 8.42 3.20 -2.44
N PRO A 112 8.14 2.01 -1.87
CA PRO A 112 8.95 1.48 -0.79
C PRO A 112 10.36 1.14 -1.30
N THR A 113 11.36 1.45 -0.50
CA THR A 113 12.77 1.13 -0.79
C THR A 113 13.32 0.00 0.07
N THR A 114 12.51 -0.49 1.01
CA THR A 114 12.87 -1.50 1.99
C THR A 114 11.75 -2.51 2.16
N LYS A 115 12.10 -3.72 2.62
CA LYS A 115 11.16 -4.71 3.16
C LYS A 115 10.71 -4.28 4.57
N TYR A 116 9.65 -4.89 5.08
CA TYR A 116 9.14 -4.62 6.43
C TYR A 116 10.21 -4.83 7.52
N ASN A 117 11.12 -5.77 7.30
CA ASN A 117 12.29 -6.05 8.14
C ASN A 117 13.48 -5.06 7.94
N GLY A 118 13.31 -4.00 7.17
CA GLY A 118 14.30 -2.96 6.92
C GLY A 118 15.44 -3.33 5.98
N HIS A 119 15.46 -4.53 5.39
CA HIS A 119 16.37 -4.84 4.29
C HIS A 119 16.01 -4.03 3.03
N PRO A 120 16.97 -3.74 2.14
CA PRO A 120 16.67 -3.17 0.82
C PRO A 120 15.62 -4.00 0.07
N LEU A 121 14.75 -3.30 -0.66
CA LEU A 121 13.75 -3.92 -1.53
C LEU A 121 14.24 -3.87 -2.99
N ASP A 122 14.99 -4.90 -3.39
CA ASP A 122 15.55 -5.01 -4.74
C ASP A 122 14.64 -5.79 -5.71
N ASN A 123 13.57 -6.38 -5.18
CA ASN A 123 12.67 -7.32 -5.86
C ASN A 123 11.22 -6.80 -5.95
N LEU A 124 11.01 -5.48 -5.89
CA LEU A 124 9.69 -4.88 -6.04
C LEU A 124 9.09 -5.24 -7.41
N TYR A 125 7.90 -5.83 -7.41
CA TYR A 125 7.21 -6.26 -8.63
C TYR A 125 6.17 -5.24 -9.11
N GLY A 126 5.44 -4.63 -8.17
CA GLY A 126 4.46 -3.60 -8.51
C GLY A 126 3.52 -3.24 -7.37
N TYR A 127 2.34 -2.75 -7.73
CA TYR A 127 1.36 -2.22 -6.80
C TYR A 127 -0.05 -2.67 -7.13
N PHE A 128 -0.87 -2.84 -6.09
CA PHE A 128 -2.31 -2.92 -6.20
C PHE A 128 -2.94 -1.65 -5.64
N VAL A 129 -3.93 -1.12 -6.35
CA VAL A 129 -4.77 -0.02 -5.88
C VAL A 129 -6.11 -0.58 -5.44
N GLU A 130 -6.53 -0.24 -4.23
CA GLU A 130 -7.83 -0.64 -3.70
C GLU A 130 -8.61 0.59 -3.23
N CYS A 131 -9.93 0.53 -3.38
CA CYS A 131 -10.84 1.55 -2.89
C CYS A 131 -11.93 0.97 -2.00
N SER A 132 -12.49 1.80 -1.14
CA SER A 132 -13.63 1.48 -0.30
C SER A 132 -14.53 2.70 -0.13
N GLN A 133 -15.83 2.49 0.02
CA GLN A 133 -16.78 3.56 0.39
C GLN A 133 -17.17 3.51 1.87
N ASN A 134 -16.87 2.41 2.56
CA ASN A 134 -17.36 2.14 3.91
C ASN A 134 -16.28 1.64 4.88
N PHE A 135 -15.03 1.53 4.44
CA PHE A 135 -13.88 0.97 5.16
C PHE A 135 -13.97 -0.52 5.52
N ILE A 136 -15.10 -1.17 5.24
CA ILE A 136 -15.33 -2.58 5.54
C ILE A 136 -14.97 -3.42 4.32
N THR A 137 -15.45 -3.02 3.15
CA THR A 137 -15.23 -3.74 1.89
C THR A 137 -14.25 -2.96 1.03
N TRP A 138 -13.11 -3.58 0.74
CA TRP A 138 -12.10 -3.05 -0.18
C TRP A 138 -12.23 -3.75 -1.52
N ILE A 139 -12.32 -2.96 -2.58
CA ILE A 139 -12.40 -3.41 -3.97
C ILE A 139 -11.07 -3.11 -4.63
N ARG A 140 -10.46 -4.14 -5.22
CA ARG A 140 -9.24 -3.99 -6.00
C ARG A 140 -9.56 -3.43 -7.38
N LEU A 141 -8.95 -2.30 -7.72
CA LEU A 141 -9.16 -1.61 -9.00
C LEU A 141 -8.23 -2.14 -10.11
N THR A 142 -7.03 -2.56 -9.74
CA THR A 142 -6.02 -3.11 -10.67
C THR A 142 -6.10 -4.64 -10.73
N THR A 143 -6.35 -5.22 -11.90
CA THR A 143 -6.40 -6.69 -12.07
C THR A 143 -5.04 -7.35 -11.84
N ASP A 144 -3.99 -6.77 -12.40
CA ASP A 144 -2.59 -7.18 -12.23
C ASP A 144 -1.80 -6.06 -11.53
N PRO A 145 -0.67 -6.37 -10.87
CA PRO A 145 0.20 -5.35 -10.30
C PRO A 145 0.68 -4.35 -11.35
N ILE A 146 0.53 -3.06 -11.08
CA ILE A 146 1.07 -1.99 -11.91
C ILE A 146 2.48 -1.61 -11.45
N THR A 147 3.36 -1.19 -12.36
CA THR A 147 4.76 -0.89 -12.03
C THR A 147 5.01 0.58 -11.75
N GLU A 148 4.12 1.42 -12.27
CA GLU A 148 4.12 2.86 -12.11
C GLU A 148 3.72 3.24 -10.68
N THR A 149 4.23 4.37 -10.19
CA THR A 149 3.83 4.92 -8.89
C THR A 149 2.67 5.90 -8.99
N GLU A 150 1.88 5.77 -10.06
CA GLU A 150 0.69 6.56 -10.33
C GLU A 150 -0.39 5.71 -10.98
N TYR A 151 -1.65 6.01 -10.67
CA TYR A 151 -2.82 5.31 -11.19
C TYR A 151 -3.88 6.32 -11.60
N THR A 152 -4.43 6.14 -12.80
CA THR A 152 -5.50 6.98 -13.34
C THR A 152 -6.69 6.13 -13.72
N ASP A 153 -7.88 6.52 -13.28
CA ASP A 153 -9.12 5.82 -13.56
C ASP A 153 -10.32 6.76 -13.55
N SER A 154 -11.50 6.22 -13.85
CA SER A 154 -12.77 6.92 -13.90
C SER A 154 -13.87 6.13 -13.18
N ILE A 155 -14.40 6.72 -12.11
CA ILE A 155 -15.39 6.10 -11.23
C ILE A 155 -16.60 7.03 -11.05
N ASP A 156 -17.73 6.44 -10.69
CA ASP A 156 -18.96 7.18 -10.42
C ASP A 156 -18.75 8.14 -9.24
N HIS A 157 -19.59 9.17 -9.18
CA HIS A 157 -19.60 10.13 -8.09
C HIS A 157 -19.83 9.47 -6.72
N GLY A 158 -19.22 10.04 -5.68
CA GLY A 158 -19.36 9.59 -4.30
C GLY A 158 -18.09 9.76 -3.47
N ASP A 159 -18.18 9.29 -2.24
CA ASP A 159 -17.09 9.32 -1.26
C ASP A 159 -16.27 8.04 -1.32
N PHE A 160 -14.97 8.17 -1.54
CA PHE A 160 -14.07 7.03 -1.66
C PHE A 160 -12.82 7.18 -0.80
N TYR A 161 -12.37 6.05 -0.27
CA TYR A 161 -11.11 5.89 0.43
C TYR A 161 -10.22 4.99 -0.39
N PHE A 162 -8.98 5.41 -0.60
CA PHE A 162 -7.99 4.68 -1.39
C PHE A 162 -6.82 4.24 -0.53
N ILE A 163 -6.31 3.06 -0.84
CA ILE A 163 -5.04 2.54 -0.33
C ILE A 163 -4.25 1.92 -1.47
N VAL A 164 -2.93 1.84 -1.27
CA VAL A 164 -2.02 1.15 -2.19
C VAL A 164 -1.23 0.10 -1.42
N LEU A 165 -1.09 -1.06 -2.03
CA LEU A 165 -0.29 -2.20 -1.55
C LEU A 165 0.88 -2.40 -2.51
N ALA A 166 2.08 -2.65 -2.00
CA ALA A 166 3.22 -3.10 -2.80
C ALA A 166 3.28 -4.64 -2.80
N ILE A 167 3.75 -5.21 -3.90
CA ILE A 167 3.99 -6.65 -4.05
C ILE A 167 5.39 -6.88 -4.61
N ASP A 168 6.08 -7.90 -4.11
CA ASP A 168 7.39 -8.33 -4.64
C ASP A 168 7.26 -9.51 -5.63
N THR A 169 8.37 -9.88 -6.27
CA THR A 169 8.39 -10.93 -7.31
C THR A 169 8.04 -12.33 -6.77
N GLU A 170 8.12 -12.51 -5.46
CA GLU A 170 7.83 -13.74 -4.73
C GLU A 170 6.35 -13.77 -4.26
N GLY A 171 5.60 -12.70 -4.50
CA GLY A 171 4.19 -12.59 -4.16
C GLY A 171 3.90 -12.09 -2.75
N ASN A 172 4.91 -11.61 -2.01
CA ASN A 172 4.72 -11.04 -0.69
C ASN A 172 4.10 -9.64 -0.81
N VAL A 173 2.99 -9.41 -0.09
CA VAL A 173 2.23 -8.14 -0.14
C VAL A 173 2.52 -7.31 1.11
N SER A 174 2.71 -6.00 0.93
CA SER A 174 2.95 -5.06 2.02
C SER A 174 1.72 -4.85 2.90
N SER A 175 1.90 -4.18 4.04
CA SER A 175 0.78 -3.48 4.67
C SER A 175 0.22 -2.39 3.74
N PRO A 176 -1.05 -1.97 3.89
CA PRO A 176 -1.61 -0.82 3.18
C PRO A 176 -0.81 0.47 3.45
N SER A 177 -0.78 1.36 2.46
CA SER A 177 -0.41 2.77 2.66
C SER A 177 -1.29 3.46 3.71
N GLU A 178 -1.02 4.71 4.02
CA GLU A 178 -2.05 5.58 4.58
C GLU A 178 -3.29 5.65 3.68
N GLN A 179 -4.43 5.88 4.32
CA GLN A 179 -5.70 6.04 3.62
C GLN A 179 -5.80 7.45 3.05
N MET A 180 -6.21 7.55 1.80
CA MET A 180 -6.52 8.83 1.16
C MET A 180 -8.02 8.92 0.92
N PHE A 181 -8.64 9.99 1.41
CA PHE A 181 -10.04 10.30 1.13
C PHE A 181 -10.17 11.15 -0.13
N LEU A 182 -11.17 10.85 -0.94
CA LEU A 182 -11.53 11.62 -2.12
C LEU A 182 -13.05 11.72 -2.22
N GLU A 183 -13.56 12.95 -2.18
CA GLU A 183 -14.96 13.25 -2.47
C GLU A 183 -15.09 13.54 -3.97
N LEU A 184 -15.84 12.69 -4.67
CA LEU A 184 -16.06 12.80 -6.11
C LEU A 184 -17.45 13.40 -6.37
N THR A 185 -17.54 14.73 -6.34
CA THR A 185 -18.82 15.44 -6.47
C THR A 185 -19.38 15.41 -7.90
N SER A 186 -20.68 15.19 -8.08
CA SER A 186 -21.31 15.72 -9.28
C SER A 186 -21.45 17.22 -9.09
N GLU A 187 -20.46 18.03 -9.47
CA GLU A 187 -20.82 19.42 -9.71
C GLU A 187 -21.81 19.38 -10.88
N PRO A 188 -23.06 19.87 -10.74
CA PRO A 188 -23.81 20.19 -11.93
C PRO A 188 -22.93 21.19 -12.68
N ALA A 189 -22.72 20.98 -13.98
CA ALA A 189 -22.19 22.02 -14.85
C ALA A 189 -23.11 23.24 -14.72
N TYR A 190 -22.88 24.08 -13.72
CA TYR A 190 -23.41 25.41 -13.66
C TYR A 190 -22.61 26.11 -14.73
N TYR A 191 -23.17 26.10 -15.95
CA TYR A 191 -22.83 27.09 -16.95
C TYR A 191 -22.92 28.42 -16.22
N ASP A 192 -21.75 28.96 -15.87
CA ASP A 192 -21.63 30.33 -15.44
C ASP A 192 -22.03 31.16 -16.65
N MET A 193 -23.34 31.41 -16.78
CA MET A 193 -23.90 32.46 -17.61
C MET A 193 -23.51 33.82 -17.03
N CYS A 194 -22.24 34.01 -16.70
CA CYS A 194 -21.62 35.32 -16.65
C CYS A 194 -21.43 35.79 -18.08
N HIS A 195 -22.51 36.33 -18.63
CA HIS A 195 -22.51 37.68 -19.18
C HIS A 195 -21.20 38.07 -19.91
N TYR A 196 -21.03 37.56 -21.13
CA TYR A 196 -20.37 38.36 -22.16
C TYR A 196 -21.46 38.90 -23.08
N ASP A 197 -21.90 40.12 -22.77
CA ASP A 197 -22.35 41.07 -23.79
C ASP A 197 -21.20 41.25 -24.80
N LEU A 198 -21.14 40.37 -25.81
CA LEU A 198 -20.44 40.70 -27.06
C LEU A 198 -21.48 41.26 -28.02
N VAL A 199 -21.64 42.57 -27.86
CA VAL A 199 -22.18 43.56 -28.78
C VAL A 199 -22.03 43.11 -30.23
N TYR A 200 -23.17 43.08 -30.94
CA TYR A 200 -23.25 43.06 -32.39
C TYR A 200 -22.36 44.16 -33.00
N TYR A 201 -21.37 43.76 -33.81
CA TYR A 201 -20.97 44.56 -34.96
C TYR A 201 -21.25 43.76 -36.22
N ALA A 202 -22.45 43.96 -36.75
CA ALA A 202 -22.63 43.87 -38.19
C ALA A 202 -21.83 45.01 -38.81
N GLN A 203 -20.69 44.70 -39.44
CA GLN A 203 -20.22 45.53 -40.55
C GLN A 203 -20.82 44.96 -41.82
N SER A 204 -21.91 45.60 -42.23
CA SER A 204 -22.32 45.67 -43.63
C SER A 204 -21.18 46.26 -44.46
N GLY A 205 -20.89 45.64 -45.59
CA GLY A 205 -20.02 46.24 -46.60
C GLY A 205 -20.55 47.57 -47.13
N ALA A 206 -19.60 48.38 -47.60
CA ALA A 206 -19.75 49.30 -48.70
C ALA A 206 -18.55 49.08 -49.64
#